data_AF-A0A526VCV5-F1
#
_entry.id   AF-A0A526VCV5-F1
#
_cell.length_a   1.000
_cell.length_b   1.000
_cell.length_c   1.000
_cell.angle_alpha   90.00
_cell.angle_beta   90.00
_cell.angle_gamma   90.00
#
_symmetry.space_group_name_H-M   'P 1'
#
loop_
_entity.id
_entity.type
_entity.pdbx_description
1 polymer ?
#
loop_
_entity_poly.entity_id
_entity_poly.type
_entity_poly.pdbx_seq_one_letter_code
_entity_poly.pdbx_strand_id
1 'polypeptide(L)'
;MTTLGAGLAYYPIRDPNTDIWYPCNPNRVWAFTSRERATIKSRVKTKYMEEWIALGQIYFPDDQRVEQWNSIEELRRAMEVGDVPMSGRSPLIRPELPDLDFWVGRKVGFGVPSFKRYKNELKRASQPISSWIVPQKEKATVTEGLTNLVVGTNSEGARAVKDIFGQKIFDYTKPVSLIRELIRQSTGPADLVLDFFAGSATTGQAVMELNAEDGGDRRFILVSSTEKTEEEPDKNLAREVTSERIRRLNRLEEGKHAELSAGFAYLRMREVEFEDLDYDVEPQEVWSAVEAMHGLPLTVFDADAPFNAHEGDELTLVFADKPDQALRVFLEVQPAGRPVFVYAWTPGAIREWDLPDTIELRAVREVLKQRFQQ
;
A
#
# COMPACT_ATOMS: atom_id res chain seq x y z
N MET A 1 -20.72 -34.96 15.55
CA MET A 1 -20.04 -33.93 14.74
C MET A 1 -20.88 -32.67 14.77
N THR A 2 -20.41 -31.68 15.50
CA THR A 2 -21.11 -30.44 15.85
C THR A 2 -21.21 -29.57 14.60
N THR A 3 -22.44 -29.24 14.20
CA THR A 3 -22.75 -28.34 13.08
C THR A 3 -22.03 -27.00 13.24
N LEU A 4 -21.25 -26.63 12.23
CA LEU A 4 -20.67 -25.30 12.03
C LEU A 4 -21.74 -24.23 12.32
N GLY A 5 -21.45 -23.36 13.28
CA GLY A 5 -22.40 -22.37 13.77
C GLY A 5 -22.90 -21.45 12.68
N ALA A 6 -24.15 -21.63 12.26
CA ALA A 6 -24.89 -20.60 11.54
C ALA A 6 -25.02 -19.39 12.48
N GLY A 7 -24.24 -18.34 12.24
CA GLY A 7 -24.29 -17.13 13.05
C GLY A 7 -25.69 -16.54 13.12
N LEU A 8 -25.96 -15.72 14.14
CA LEU A 8 -27.24 -15.04 14.40
C LEU A 8 -27.83 -14.29 13.18
N ALA A 9 -27.00 -14.00 12.17
CA ALA A 9 -27.34 -13.24 10.98
C ALA A 9 -27.57 -14.07 9.70
N TYR A 10 -27.47 -15.40 9.75
CA TYR A 10 -27.79 -16.27 8.61
C TYR A 10 -29.24 -16.75 8.69
N TYR A 11 -30.15 -16.11 7.95
CA TYR A 11 -31.58 -16.45 7.94
C TYR A 11 -32.25 -15.92 6.67
N PRO A 12 -33.32 -16.57 6.17
CA PRO A 12 -34.09 -16.05 5.04
C PRO A 12 -34.89 -14.82 5.46
N ILE A 13 -35.10 -13.88 4.54
CA ILE A 13 -35.99 -12.73 4.77
C ILE A 13 -37.19 -12.79 3.83
N ARG A 14 -38.31 -12.24 4.29
CA ARG A 14 -39.58 -12.23 3.56
C ARG A 14 -40.00 -10.81 3.26
N ASP A 15 -40.43 -10.56 2.03
CA ASP A 15 -41.18 -9.36 1.70
C ASP A 15 -42.63 -9.52 2.21
N PRO A 16 -43.07 -8.71 3.19
CA PRO A 16 -44.40 -8.82 3.76
C PRO A 16 -45.53 -8.48 2.78
N ASN A 17 -45.25 -7.78 1.68
CA ASN A 17 -46.28 -7.35 0.73
C ASN A 17 -46.55 -8.40 -0.36
N THR A 18 -45.49 -9.09 -0.81
CA THR A 18 -45.57 -10.04 -1.92
C THR A 18 -45.49 -11.51 -1.48
N ASP A 19 -45.13 -11.75 -0.21
CA ASP A 19 -44.83 -13.06 0.37
C ASP A 19 -43.67 -13.79 -0.33
N ILE A 20 -42.83 -13.03 -1.05
CA ILE A 20 -41.60 -13.54 -1.67
C ILE A 20 -40.51 -13.66 -0.61
N TRP A 21 -39.82 -14.80 -0.63
CA TRP A 21 -38.71 -15.13 0.26
C TRP A 21 -37.37 -14.99 -0.46
N TYR A 22 -36.35 -14.56 0.29
CA TYR A 22 -35.01 -14.33 -0.21
C TYR A 22 -33.97 -15.07 0.63
N PRO A 23 -33.12 -15.90 -0.01
CA PRO A 23 -32.07 -16.61 0.69
C PRO A 23 -30.93 -15.67 1.13
N CYS A 24 -30.38 -15.95 2.30
CA CYS A 24 -29.16 -15.30 2.78
C CYS A 24 -27.95 -15.84 2.00
N ASN A 25 -26.95 -15.02 1.71
CA ASN A 25 -25.72 -15.52 1.11
C ASN A 25 -24.90 -16.29 2.16
N PRO A 26 -24.63 -17.60 1.98
CA PRO A 26 -23.87 -18.39 2.96
C PRO A 26 -22.43 -17.90 3.16
N ASN A 27 -21.86 -17.26 2.14
CA ASN A 27 -20.51 -16.69 2.20
C ASN A 27 -20.50 -15.25 2.76
N ARG A 28 -21.68 -14.62 2.89
CA ARG A 28 -21.84 -13.24 3.36
C ARG A 28 -23.23 -13.03 3.97
N VAL A 29 -23.33 -13.27 5.27
CA VAL A 29 -24.59 -13.17 6.02
C VAL A 29 -25.16 -11.74 6.06
N TRP A 30 -26.41 -11.59 6.48
CA TRP A 30 -27.04 -10.26 6.59
C TRP A 30 -26.31 -9.36 7.58
N ALA A 31 -26.40 -8.05 7.37
CA ALA A 31 -25.78 -7.07 8.27
C ALA A 31 -26.54 -6.90 9.61
N PHE A 32 -27.82 -7.29 9.63
CA PHE A 32 -28.69 -7.16 10.80
C PHE A 32 -29.17 -8.54 11.25
N THR A 33 -29.37 -8.71 12.56
CA THR A 33 -29.89 -9.93 13.17
C THR A 33 -31.42 -9.98 13.07
N SER A 34 -31.98 -11.19 12.94
CA SER A 34 -33.42 -11.41 13.06
C SER A 34 -33.86 -11.39 14.53
N ARG A 35 -35.04 -10.82 14.80
CA ARG A 35 -35.66 -10.88 16.14
C ARG A 35 -35.86 -12.32 16.62
N GLU A 36 -36.23 -13.23 15.71
CA GLU A 36 -36.51 -14.64 16.03
C GLU A 36 -35.26 -15.42 16.44
N ARG A 37 -34.08 -14.95 15.99
CA ARG A 37 -32.78 -15.57 16.31
C ARG A 37 -32.07 -14.90 17.48
N ALA A 38 -32.56 -13.76 17.95
CA ALA A 38 -31.95 -13.03 19.06
C ALA A 38 -32.23 -13.75 20.39
N THR A 39 -31.18 -14.13 21.11
CA THR A 39 -31.31 -14.70 22.46
C THR A 39 -31.40 -13.58 23.51
N ILE A 40 -32.08 -13.84 24.64
CA ILE A 40 -32.29 -12.89 25.76
C ILE A 40 -30.97 -12.29 26.30
N LYS A 41 -29.83 -12.95 26.09
CA LYS A 41 -28.50 -12.48 26.50
C LYS A 41 -27.81 -11.54 25.50
N SER A 42 -28.32 -11.37 24.28
CA SER A 42 -27.68 -10.55 23.24
C SER A 42 -28.20 -9.10 23.27
N ARG A 43 -27.37 -8.17 23.75
CA ARG A 43 -27.69 -6.74 23.79
C ARG A 43 -27.43 -6.12 22.41
N VAL A 44 -28.40 -6.22 21.49
CA VAL A 44 -28.27 -5.71 20.12
C VAL A 44 -28.40 -4.18 20.12
N LYS A 45 -27.37 -3.46 19.66
CA LYS A 45 -27.32 -1.98 19.63
C LYS A 45 -28.10 -1.33 18.49
N THR A 46 -28.52 -2.12 17.50
CA THR A 46 -29.24 -1.68 16.29
C THR A 46 -30.63 -2.30 16.23
N LYS A 47 -31.51 -1.78 15.37
CA LYS A 47 -32.80 -2.41 15.07
C LYS A 47 -32.60 -3.79 14.42
N TYR A 48 -33.55 -4.70 14.63
CA TYR A 48 -33.63 -6.00 13.97
C TYR A 48 -34.04 -5.86 12.51
N MET A 49 -33.78 -6.87 11.70
CA MET A 49 -34.13 -6.86 10.27
C MET A 49 -35.63 -6.68 10.03
N GLU A 50 -36.47 -7.33 10.82
CA GLU A 50 -37.93 -7.19 10.70
C GLU A 50 -38.39 -5.77 11.01
N GLU A 51 -37.68 -5.05 11.88
CA GLU A 51 -37.94 -3.65 12.17
C GLU A 51 -37.49 -2.75 11.00
N TRP A 52 -36.36 -3.05 10.36
CA TRP A 52 -35.93 -2.34 9.16
C TRP A 52 -36.89 -2.57 7.99
N ILE A 53 -37.39 -3.80 7.83
CA ILE A 53 -38.42 -4.13 6.84
C ILE A 53 -39.69 -3.33 7.12
N ALA A 54 -40.17 -3.31 8.37
CA ALA A 54 -41.37 -2.57 8.75
C ALA A 54 -41.23 -1.05 8.56
N LEU A 55 -40.02 -0.50 8.71
CA LEU A 55 -39.72 0.90 8.41
C LEU A 55 -39.59 1.20 6.91
N GLY A 56 -39.76 0.20 6.04
CA GLY A 56 -39.58 0.35 4.60
C GLY A 56 -38.13 0.62 4.18
N GLN A 57 -37.17 0.32 5.06
CA GLN A 57 -35.72 0.52 4.86
C GLN A 57 -35.06 -0.62 4.10
N ILE A 58 -35.73 -1.76 3.96
CA ILE A 58 -35.30 -2.82 3.05
C ILE A 58 -36.06 -2.66 1.74
N TYR A 59 -35.34 -2.49 0.65
CA TYR A 59 -35.86 -2.58 -0.70
C TYR A 59 -35.87 -4.04 -1.15
N PHE A 60 -37.05 -4.51 -1.51
CA PHE A 60 -37.25 -5.76 -2.23
C PHE A 60 -37.42 -5.44 -3.72
N PRO A 61 -36.76 -6.16 -4.64
CA PRO A 61 -36.89 -5.88 -6.07
C PRO A 61 -38.33 -6.06 -6.58
N ASP A 62 -38.89 -5.05 -7.24
CA ASP A 62 -40.25 -5.14 -7.79
C ASP A 62 -40.30 -5.96 -9.09
N ASP A 63 -39.33 -5.76 -9.99
CA ASP A 63 -39.19 -6.51 -11.25
C ASP A 63 -38.09 -7.57 -11.09
N GLN A 64 -38.50 -8.81 -10.87
CA GLN A 64 -37.58 -9.94 -10.73
C GLN A 64 -38.24 -11.26 -11.12
N ARG A 65 -37.41 -12.25 -11.43
CA ARG A 65 -37.85 -13.64 -11.52
C ARG A 65 -38.19 -14.18 -10.12
N VAL A 66 -39.31 -14.87 -10.03
CA VAL A 66 -39.78 -15.57 -8.83
C VAL A 66 -40.09 -17.00 -9.22
N GLU A 67 -39.59 -17.96 -8.45
CA GLU A 67 -39.87 -19.37 -8.66
C GLU A 67 -40.48 -20.00 -7.41
N GLN A 68 -41.21 -21.08 -7.59
CA GLN A 68 -41.76 -21.88 -6.50
C GLN A 68 -41.60 -23.36 -6.85
N TRP A 69 -40.88 -24.09 -6.01
CA TRP A 69 -40.70 -25.53 -6.16
C TRP A 69 -41.70 -26.25 -5.27
N ASN A 70 -42.48 -27.18 -5.84
CA ASN A 70 -43.56 -27.87 -5.13
C ASN A 70 -43.07 -29.13 -4.41
N SER A 71 -41.87 -29.62 -4.74
CA SER A 71 -41.24 -30.75 -4.05
C SER A 71 -39.74 -30.53 -3.85
N ILE A 72 -39.15 -31.29 -2.91
CA ILE A 72 -37.71 -31.24 -2.65
C ILE A 72 -36.89 -31.74 -3.86
N GLU A 73 -37.45 -32.66 -4.66
CA GLU A 73 -36.83 -33.16 -5.90
C GLU A 73 -36.81 -32.10 -7.00
N GLU A 74 -37.82 -31.24 -7.09
CA GLU A 74 -37.80 -30.09 -8.01
C GLU A 74 -36.71 -29.09 -7.61
N LEU A 75 -36.62 -28.77 -6.32
CA LEU A 75 -35.58 -27.87 -5.80
C LEU A 75 -34.17 -28.44 -6.04
N ARG A 76 -33.94 -29.73 -5.75
CA ARG A 76 -32.64 -30.39 -5.99
C ARG A 76 -32.24 -30.36 -7.46
N ARG A 77 -33.17 -30.66 -8.38
CA ARG A 77 -32.90 -30.56 -9.83
C ARG A 77 -32.56 -29.13 -10.25
N ALA A 78 -33.29 -28.14 -9.73
CA ALA A 78 -32.98 -26.73 -9.99
C ALA A 78 -31.57 -26.36 -9.52
N MET A 79 -31.12 -26.87 -8.36
CA MET A 79 -29.77 -26.66 -7.85
C MET A 79 -28.70 -27.33 -8.73
N GLU A 80 -28.95 -28.54 -9.24
CA GLU A 80 -28.02 -29.26 -10.12
C GLU A 80 -27.76 -28.50 -11.43
N VAL A 81 -28.80 -27.91 -12.03
CA VAL A 81 -28.67 -27.12 -13.26
C VAL A 81 -28.32 -25.65 -13.01
N GLY A 82 -28.14 -25.25 -11.75
CA GLY A 82 -27.82 -23.88 -11.36
C GLY A 82 -28.99 -22.88 -11.47
N ASP A 83 -30.22 -23.37 -11.55
CA ASP A 83 -31.44 -22.58 -11.64
C ASP A 83 -32.00 -22.19 -10.27
N VAL A 84 -31.14 -21.59 -9.44
CA VAL A 84 -31.49 -21.05 -8.12
C VAL A 84 -30.98 -19.62 -7.99
N PRO A 85 -31.47 -18.82 -7.02
CA PRO A 85 -30.97 -17.47 -6.82
C PRO A 85 -29.44 -17.44 -6.64
N MET A 86 -28.79 -16.51 -7.36
CA MET A 86 -27.33 -16.39 -7.40
C MET A 86 -26.90 -15.02 -6.86
N SER A 87 -25.78 -15.00 -6.14
CA SER A 87 -25.02 -13.78 -5.87
C SER A 87 -23.71 -13.83 -6.66
N GLY A 88 -23.69 -13.19 -7.83
CA GLY A 88 -22.59 -13.32 -8.79
C GLY A 88 -22.55 -14.75 -9.34
N ARG A 89 -21.45 -15.47 -9.11
CA ARG A 89 -21.30 -16.88 -9.51
C ARG A 89 -21.64 -17.88 -8.41
N SER A 90 -22.05 -17.41 -7.23
CA SER A 90 -22.31 -18.27 -6.08
C SER A 90 -23.79 -18.51 -5.87
N PRO A 91 -24.26 -19.76 -5.82
CA PRO A 91 -25.65 -20.09 -5.47
C PRO A 91 -25.93 -19.73 -4.02
N LEU A 92 -27.12 -19.16 -3.79
CA LEU A 92 -27.62 -18.76 -2.48
C LEU A 92 -28.31 -19.92 -1.75
N ILE A 93 -28.85 -20.88 -2.48
CA ILE A 93 -29.40 -22.15 -1.95
C ILE A 93 -28.46 -23.28 -2.42
N ARG A 94 -27.93 -24.09 -1.48
CA ARG A 94 -26.94 -25.15 -1.75
C ARG A 94 -27.29 -26.43 -1.01
N PRO A 95 -26.90 -27.62 -1.53
CA PRO A 95 -27.29 -28.91 -0.94
C PRO A 95 -26.84 -29.08 0.52
N GLU A 96 -25.76 -28.41 0.91
CA GLU A 96 -25.14 -28.52 2.22
C GLU A 96 -25.75 -27.57 3.26
N LEU A 97 -26.70 -26.70 2.85
CA LEU A 97 -27.35 -25.77 3.76
C LEU A 97 -28.41 -26.47 4.60
N PRO A 98 -28.56 -26.09 5.89
CA PRO A 98 -29.63 -26.60 6.72
C PRO A 98 -31.00 -26.13 6.19
N ASP A 99 -32.05 -26.88 6.55
CA ASP A 99 -33.46 -26.53 6.33
C ASP A 99 -33.86 -26.34 4.86
N LEU A 100 -33.36 -27.17 3.92
CA LEU A 100 -33.76 -27.08 2.51
C LEU A 100 -35.28 -27.20 2.29
N ASP A 101 -35.95 -27.99 3.11
CA ASP A 101 -37.41 -28.18 3.06
C ASP A 101 -38.17 -26.86 3.32
N PHE A 102 -37.54 -25.87 3.95
CA PHE A 102 -38.11 -24.53 4.15
C PHE A 102 -38.53 -23.89 2.83
N TRP A 103 -37.79 -24.12 1.74
CA TRP A 103 -38.00 -23.46 0.45
C TRP A 103 -39.11 -24.11 -0.38
N VAL A 104 -39.49 -25.34 -0.06
CA VAL A 104 -40.54 -26.07 -0.77
C VAL A 104 -41.89 -25.39 -0.51
N GLY A 105 -42.63 -25.14 -1.59
CA GLY A 105 -43.93 -24.49 -1.58
C GLY A 105 -43.87 -22.97 -1.33
N ARG A 106 -42.69 -22.35 -1.28
CA ARG A 106 -42.56 -20.89 -1.10
C ARG A 106 -42.15 -20.18 -2.39
N LYS A 107 -42.63 -18.96 -2.58
CA LYS A 107 -42.17 -18.07 -3.64
C LYS A 107 -40.79 -17.57 -3.30
N VAL A 108 -39.80 -17.82 -4.15
CA VAL A 108 -38.41 -17.44 -3.95
C VAL A 108 -37.98 -16.45 -5.02
N GLY A 109 -37.53 -15.28 -4.58
CA GLY A 109 -37.03 -14.22 -5.46
C GLY A 109 -35.59 -14.47 -5.89
N PHE A 110 -35.31 -14.23 -7.17
CA PHE A 110 -33.95 -14.27 -7.72
C PHE A 110 -33.23 -12.92 -7.58
N GLY A 111 -33.97 -11.86 -7.24
CA GLY A 111 -33.41 -10.56 -6.93
C GLY A 111 -32.70 -10.54 -5.56
N VAL A 112 -31.91 -9.49 -5.33
CA VAL A 112 -31.17 -9.31 -4.07
C VAL A 112 -31.76 -8.11 -3.32
N PRO A 113 -32.33 -8.32 -2.12
CA PRO A 113 -32.79 -7.24 -1.28
C PRO A 113 -31.64 -6.31 -0.86
N SER A 114 -31.92 -5.02 -0.75
CA SER A 114 -30.90 -4.01 -0.42
C SER A 114 -31.39 -3.02 0.63
N PHE A 115 -30.46 -2.45 1.38
CA PHE A 115 -30.78 -1.45 2.40
C PHE A 115 -30.89 -0.06 1.75
N LYS A 116 -32.04 0.58 1.86
CA LYS A 116 -32.27 1.95 1.43
C LYS A 116 -31.50 2.90 2.35
N ARG A 117 -31.01 4.00 1.79
CA ARG A 117 -30.38 5.07 2.57
C ARG A 117 -31.02 6.37 2.16
N TYR A 118 -31.62 7.08 3.10
CA TYR A 118 -32.30 8.33 2.80
C TYR A 118 -31.39 9.54 3.05
N LYS A 119 -31.60 10.61 2.28
CA LYS A 119 -30.79 11.84 2.35
C LYS A 119 -30.83 12.50 3.74
N ASN A 120 -31.96 12.41 4.42
CA ASN A 120 -32.14 12.92 5.80
C ASN A 120 -31.40 12.10 6.87
N GLU A 121 -30.94 10.88 6.55
CA GLU A 121 -30.19 10.00 7.46
C GLU A 121 -28.66 10.12 7.28
N LEU A 122 -28.23 10.99 6.36
CA LEU A 122 -26.82 11.31 6.19
C LEU A 122 -26.28 11.97 7.47
N LYS A 123 -25.33 11.29 8.13
CA LYS A 123 -24.60 11.86 9.27
C LYS A 123 -23.81 13.13 8.92
N ARG A 124 -23.52 13.33 7.64
CA ARG A 124 -22.88 14.53 7.09
C ARG A 124 -23.53 14.84 5.74
N ALA A 125 -24.09 16.05 5.60
CA ALA A 125 -24.73 16.51 4.37
C ALA A 125 -23.72 16.71 3.22
N SER A 126 -22.45 16.92 3.58
CA SER A 126 -21.31 16.94 2.67
C SER A 126 -20.38 15.78 2.98
N GLN A 127 -20.01 15.01 1.95
CA GLN A 127 -18.67 14.42 1.98
C GLN A 127 -17.69 15.56 1.70
N PRO A 128 -16.55 15.65 2.40
CA PRO A 128 -15.47 16.50 1.92
C PRO A 128 -15.05 15.93 0.57
N ILE A 129 -15.62 16.48 -0.50
CA ILE A 129 -15.05 16.36 -1.82
C ILE A 129 -13.74 17.13 -1.66
N SER A 130 -12.60 16.43 -1.73
CA SER A 130 -11.40 17.14 -2.17
C SER A 130 -11.80 17.70 -3.53
N SER A 131 -12.03 19.01 -3.63
CA SER A 131 -12.58 19.67 -4.83
C SER A 131 -11.74 19.47 -6.07
N TRP A 132 -10.60 18.78 -5.93
CA TRP A 132 -9.62 18.46 -6.93
C TRP A 132 -9.60 16.97 -7.30
N ILE A 133 -10.30 16.08 -6.59
CA ILE A 133 -10.30 14.63 -6.86
C ILE A 133 -11.72 14.13 -7.09
N VAL A 134 -12.02 13.78 -8.34
CA VAL A 134 -13.31 13.28 -8.80
C VAL A 134 -13.22 11.77 -9.05
N PRO A 135 -14.09 10.94 -8.45
CA PRO A 135 -14.11 9.51 -8.77
C PRO A 135 -14.40 9.25 -10.25
N GLN A 136 -13.81 8.22 -10.84
CA GLN A 136 -13.99 7.85 -12.25
C GLN A 136 -15.48 7.73 -12.67
N LYS A 137 -16.34 7.27 -11.76
CA LYS A 137 -17.80 7.13 -12.01
C LYS A 137 -18.52 8.47 -12.15
N GLU A 138 -17.92 9.53 -11.64
CA GLU A 138 -18.42 10.89 -11.65
C GLU A 138 -17.66 11.76 -12.65
N LYS A 139 -16.88 11.18 -13.58
CA LYS A 139 -16.14 11.95 -14.61
C LYS A 139 -17.02 12.97 -15.35
N ALA A 140 -18.30 12.68 -15.53
CA ALA A 140 -19.26 13.59 -16.19
C ALA A 140 -19.61 14.85 -15.37
N THR A 141 -19.27 14.90 -14.08
CA THR A 141 -19.49 16.08 -13.22
C THR A 141 -18.32 17.07 -13.25
N VAL A 142 -17.24 16.73 -13.96
CA VAL A 142 -16.07 17.59 -14.14
C VAL A 142 -16.45 18.79 -15.01
N THR A 143 -16.33 19.99 -14.46
CA THR A 143 -16.47 21.23 -15.21
C THR A 143 -15.25 21.44 -16.11
N GLU A 144 -15.47 21.67 -17.40
CA GLU A 144 -14.41 22.06 -18.33
C GLU A 144 -13.71 23.34 -17.85
N GLY A 145 -12.37 23.33 -17.83
CA GLY A 145 -11.55 24.46 -17.38
C GLY A 145 -11.14 24.44 -15.91
N LEU A 146 -11.61 23.49 -15.10
CA LEU A 146 -11.10 23.25 -13.74
C LEU A 146 -10.17 22.04 -13.70
N THR A 147 -9.03 22.16 -13.00
CA THR A 147 -8.06 21.07 -12.79
C THR A 147 -8.62 20.03 -11.82
N ASN A 148 -9.44 19.11 -12.31
CA ASN A 148 -9.99 18.00 -11.55
C ASN A 148 -9.25 16.70 -11.90
N LEU A 149 -8.72 16.01 -10.89
CA LEU A 149 -8.12 14.68 -11.01
C LEU A 149 -9.21 13.62 -11.03
N VAL A 150 -9.38 12.98 -12.17
CA VAL A 150 -10.32 11.87 -12.31
C VAL A 150 -9.59 10.58 -11.95
N VAL A 151 -9.96 9.95 -10.83
CA VAL A 151 -9.23 8.80 -10.27
C VAL A 151 -10.17 7.66 -9.93
N GLY A 152 -9.68 6.42 -9.99
CA GLY A 152 -10.41 5.27 -9.52
C GLY A 152 -10.42 5.15 -8.00
N THR A 153 -11.15 4.15 -7.52
CA THR A 153 -11.37 3.90 -6.09
C THR A 153 -10.52 2.72 -5.61
N ASN A 154 -10.61 2.36 -4.32
CA ASN A 154 -9.93 1.18 -3.76
C ASN A 154 -10.15 -0.12 -4.57
N SER A 155 -11.27 -0.22 -5.31
CA SER A 155 -11.53 -1.34 -6.21
C SER A 155 -10.56 -1.42 -7.38
N GLU A 156 -10.06 -0.27 -7.87
CA GLU A 156 -9.02 -0.22 -8.91
C GLU A 156 -7.70 -0.78 -8.37
N GLY A 157 -7.26 -0.33 -7.19
CA GLY A 157 -6.02 -0.81 -6.57
C GLY A 157 -6.05 -2.34 -6.37
N ALA A 158 -7.15 -2.87 -5.84
CA ALA A 158 -7.33 -4.31 -5.66
C ALA A 158 -7.32 -5.10 -6.99
N ARG A 159 -7.95 -4.55 -8.05
CA ARG A 159 -7.94 -5.17 -9.38
C ARG A 159 -6.53 -5.14 -9.99
N ALA A 160 -5.83 -4.01 -9.93
CA ALA A 160 -4.48 -3.88 -10.48
C ALA A 160 -3.51 -4.91 -9.88
N VAL A 161 -3.56 -5.11 -8.56
CA VAL A 161 -2.78 -6.17 -7.90
C VAL A 161 -3.17 -7.55 -8.42
N LYS A 162 -4.46 -7.85 -8.49
CA LYS A 162 -4.93 -9.16 -8.97
C LYS A 162 -4.51 -9.42 -10.41
N ASP A 163 -4.58 -8.42 -11.29
CA ASP A 163 -4.20 -8.54 -12.69
C ASP A 163 -2.71 -8.87 -12.85
N ILE A 164 -1.83 -8.27 -12.03
CA ILE A 164 -0.38 -8.48 -12.08
C ILE A 164 0.04 -9.77 -11.35
N PHE A 165 -0.58 -10.06 -10.21
CA PHE A 165 -0.18 -11.17 -9.36
C PHE A 165 -0.95 -12.47 -9.59
N GLY A 166 -2.07 -12.41 -10.32
CA GLY A 166 -3.03 -13.52 -10.49
C GLY A 166 -3.92 -13.77 -9.26
N GLN A 167 -3.57 -13.21 -8.11
CA GLN A 167 -4.26 -13.39 -6.85
C GLN A 167 -4.28 -12.10 -6.03
N LYS A 168 -5.17 -12.03 -5.04
CA LYS A 168 -5.20 -10.91 -4.11
C LYS A 168 -4.12 -11.11 -3.05
N ILE A 169 -3.01 -10.37 -3.17
CA ILE A 169 -1.91 -10.40 -2.18
C ILE A 169 -1.92 -9.20 -1.22
N PHE A 170 -2.77 -8.19 -1.47
CA PHE A 170 -2.80 -6.97 -0.68
C PHE A 170 -4.24 -6.48 -0.50
N ASP A 171 -4.60 -6.06 0.72
CA ASP A 171 -5.96 -5.63 1.04
C ASP A 171 -6.23 -4.17 0.69
N TYR A 172 -5.22 -3.30 0.84
CA TYR A 172 -5.38 -1.85 0.73
C TYR A 172 -4.34 -1.25 -0.21
N THR A 173 -4.42 -1.62 -1.49
CA THR A 173 -3.58 -1.00 -2.52
C THR A 173 -4.15 0.33 -2.95
N LYS A 174 -3.28 1.34 -3.06
CA LYS A 174 -3.68 2.65 -3.57
C LYS A 174 -4.11 2.54 -5.04
N PRO A 175 -5.09 3.31 -5.52
CA PRO A 175 -5.43 3.35 -6.95
C PRO A 175 -4.23 3.87 -7.76
N VAL A 176 -3.87 3.18 -8.84
CA VAL A 176 -2.71 3.58 -9.68
C VAL A 176 -2.99 4.92 -10.34
N SER A 177 -4.21 5.11 -10.85
CA SER A 177 -4.66 6.39 -11.44
C SER A 177 -4.43 7.59 -10.50
N LEU A 178 -4.74 7.45 -9.21
CA LEU A 178 -4.53 8.52 -8.24
C LEU A 178 -3.05 8.90 -8.13
N ILE A 179 -2.17 7.91 -7.95
CA ILE A 179 -0.73 8.17 -7.79
C ILE A 179 -0.14 8.74 -9.07
N ARG A 180 -0.58 8.25 -10.23
CA ARG A 180 -0.17 8.74 -11.54
C ARG A 180 -0.52 10.22 -11.74
N GLU A 181 -1.75 10.62 -11.43
CA GLU A 181 -2.17 12.01 -11.60
C GLU A 181 -1.49 12.96 -10.58
N LEU A 182 -1.12 12.46 -9.40
CA LEU A 182 -0.31 13.23 -8.44
C LEU A 182 1.11 13.45 -8.98
N ILE A 183 1.78 12.39 -9.44
CA ILE A 183 3.14 12.48 -10.01
C ILE A 183 3.15 13.39 -11.22
N ARG A 184 2.18 13.26 -12.14
CA ARG A 184 2.09 14.08 -13.35
C ARG A 184 2.10 15.59 -13.05
N GLN A 185 1.43 16.00 -11.97
CA GLN A 185 1.36 17.41 -11.59
C GLN A 185 2.59 17.89 -10.81
N SER A 186 3.26 17.00 -10.09
CA SER A 186 4.34 17.35 -9.18
C SER A 186 5.73 17.12 -9.75
N THR A 187 5.85 16.61 -10.98
CA THR A 187 7.14 16.23 -11.58
C THR A 187 7.26 16.62 -13.05
N GLY A 188 8.46 17.04 -13.43
CA GLY A 188 8.91 17.06 -14.81
C GLY A 188 9.34 15.67 -15.31
N PRO A 189 9.71 15.55 -16.61
CA PRO A 189 10.04 14.27 -17.22
C PRO A 189 11.25 13.55 -16.61
N ALA A 190 12.23 14.24 -16.01
CA ALA A 190 13.49 13.66 -15.52
C ALA A 190 13.62 13.58 -13.99
N ASP A 191 12.55 13.93 -13.28
CA ASP A 191 12.56 14.07 -11.83
C ASP A 191 12.64 12.71 -11.11
N LEU A 192 13.06 12.76 -9.85
CA LEU A 192 13.14 11.63 -8.95
C LEU A 192 11.93 11.57 -8.01
N VAL A 193 11.20 10.45 -8.04
CA VAL A 193 10.05 10.18 -7.18
C VAL A 193 10.48 9.27 -6.01
N LEU A 194 10.37 9.76 -4.79
CA LEU A 194 10.64 8.98 -3.57
C LEU A 194 9.32 8.55 -2.90
N ASP A 195 9.17 7.25 -2.67
CA ASP A 195 8.11 6.69 -1.82
C ASP A 195 8.73 5.78 -0.77
N PHE A 196 8.79 6.27 0.47
CA PHE A 196 9.37 5.55 1.59
C PHE A 196 8.38 4.63 2.33
N PHE A 197 7.17 4.49 1.81
CA PHE A 197 6.15 3.53 2.25
C PHE A 197 5.54 2.81 1.04
N ALA A 198 6.42 2.28 0.18
CA ALA A 198 6.04 1.81 -1.15
C ALA A 198 5.02 0.67 -1.12
N GLY A 199 5.13 -0.23 -0.14
CA GLY A 199 4.24 -1.39 0.03
C GLY A 199 4.06 -2.17 -1.26
N SER A 200 2.89 -2.05 -1.88
CA SER A 200 2.58 -2.69 -3.17
C SER A 200 3.27 -2.08 -4.40
N ALA A 201 4.18 -1.12 -4.27
CA ALA A 201 4.88 -0.44 -5.37
C ALA A 201 3.94 0.26 -6.39
N THR A 202 2.81 0.80 -5.91
CA THR A 202 1.88 1.55 -6.78
C THR A 202 2.57 2.76 -7.42
N THR A 203 3.43 3.45 -6.66
CA THR A 203 4.22 4.60 -7.12
C THR A 203 5.17 4.24 -8.25
N GLY A 204 5.91 3.13 -8.14
CA GLY A 204 6.79 2.66 -9.20
C GLY A 204 6.04 2.36 -10.50
N GLN A 205 4.88 1.70 -10.42
CA GLN A 205 4.05 1.48 -11.60
C GLN A 205 3.56 2.79 -12.22
N ALA A 206 3.10 3.74 -11.40
CA ALA A 206 2.63 5.03 -11.90
C ALA A 206 3.72 5.80 -12.65
N VAL A 207 4.96 5.74 -12.16
CA VAL A 207 6.13 6.31 -12.87
C VAL A 207 6.37 5.60 -14.20
N MET A 208 6.36 4.26 -14.23
CA MET A 208 6.51 3.48 -15.47
C MET A 208 5.44 3.83 -16.50
N GLU A 209 4.17 3.94 -16.07
CA GLU A 209 3.06 4.30 -16.95
C GLU A 209 3.22 5.72 -17.51
N LEU A 210 3.64 6.69 -16.69
CA LEU A 210 3.88 8.06 -17.18
C LEU A 210 5.01 8.11 -18.20
N ASN A 211 6.15 7.49 -17.91
CA ASN A 211 7.29 7.48 -18.82
C ASN A 211 6.96 6.82 -20.17
N ALA A 212 6.15 5.74 -20.16
CA ALA A 212 5.66 5.13 -21.39
C ALA A 212 4.68 6.04 -22.14
N GLU A 213 3.81 6.77 -21.42
CA GLU A 213 2.81 7.66 -22.01
C GLU A 213 3.40 8.94 -22.62
N ASP A 214 4.33 9.60 -21.92
CA ASP A 214 4.87 10.91 -22.29
C ASP A 214 6.32 10.89 -22.80
N GLY A 215 6.94 9.71 -22.88
CA GLY A 215 8.34 9.55 -23.29
C GLY A 215 9.34 10.10 -22.28
N GLY A 216 8.94 10.35 -21.03
CA GLY A 216 9.79 10.85 -19.96
C GLY A 216 10.76 9.80 -19.41
N ASP A 217 11.65 10.28 -18.55
CA ASP A 217 12.75 9.52 -17.94
C ASP A 217 12.73 9.64 -16.40
N ARG A 218 11.52 9.73 -15.80
CA ARG A 218 11.34 9.86 -14.36
C ARG A 218 11.93 8.65 -13.66
N ARG A 219 12.63 8.89 -12.57
CA ARG A 219 13.27 7.84 -11.76
C ARG A 219 12.49 7.66 -10.47
N PHE A 220 12.62 6.50 -9.83
CA PHE A 220 11.99 6.27 -8.53
C PHE A 220 12.93 5.60 -7.53
N ILE A 221 12.72 5.94 -6.25
CA ILE A 221 13.25 5.19 -5.10
C ILE A 221 12.05 4.72 -4.29
N LEU A 222 11.97 3.40 -4.10
CA LEU A 222 10.92 2.76 -3.31
C LEU A 222 11.56 2.15 -2.06
N VAL A 223 11.11 2.57 -0.88
CA VAL A 223 11.50 1.96 0.39
C VAL A 223 10.30 1.20 0.95
N SER A 224 10.55 -0.04 1.37
CA SER A 224 9.57 -0.87 2.06
C SER A 224 10.27 -1.67 3.15
N SER A 225 9.62 -1.84 4.30
CA SER A 225 10.10 -2.76 5.33
C SER A 225 9.90 -4.22 4.87
N THR A 226 10.50 -5.15 5.61
CA THR A 226 10.26 -6.58 5.40
C THR A 226 8.90 -7.03 5.95
N GLU A 227 8.35 -6.30 6.93
CA GLU A 227 7.22 -6.71 7.76
C GLU A 227 7.40 -8.06 8.47
N LYS A 228 8.65 -8.48 8.70
CA LYS A 228 8.96 -9.69 9.48
C LYS A 228 8.40 -9.55 10.91
N THR A 229 7.81 -10.61 11.43
CA THR A 229 7.37 -10.73 12.82
C THR A 229 7.98 -11.98 13.44
N GLU A 230 7.82 -12.17 14.76
CA GLU A 230 8.25 -13.43 15.40
C GLU A 230 7.52 -14.65 14.83
N GLU A 231 6.25 -14.47 14.44
CA GLU A 231 5.41 -15.53 13.84
C GLU A 231 5.73 -15.76 12.36
N GLU A 232 6.19 -14.73 11.64
CA GLU A 232 6.54 -14.75 10.22
C GLU A 232 7.96 -14.18 9.99
N PRO A 233 9.03 -14.87 10.45
CA PRO A 233 10.39 -14.34 10.41
C PRO A 233 10.96 -14.20 8.99
N ASP A 234 10.49 -15.04 8.06
CA ASP A 234 10.95 -15.06 6.67
C ASP A 234 10.21 -14.06 5.77
N LYS A 235 9.17 -13.40 6.28
CA LYS A 235 8.35 -12.46 5.52
C LYS A 235 9.20 -11.30 5.05
N ASN A 236 9.09 -11.01 3.75
CA ASN A 236 9.82 -9.91 3.15
C ASN A 236 8.96 -9.21 2.11
N LEU A 237 8.14 -8.26 2.57
CA LEU A 237 7.24 -7.48 1.72
C LEU A 237 8.00 -6.78 0.57
N ALA A 238 9.15 -6.17 0.86
CA ALA A 238 9.98 -5.50 -0.14
C ALA A 238 10.41 -6.44 -1.29
N ARG A 239 10.84 -7.66 -0.95
CA ARG A 239 11.27 -8.66 -1.93
C ARG A 239 10.11 -9.28 -2.68
N GLU A 240 9.08 -9.70 -1.97
CA GLU A 240 8.03 -10.59 -2.49
C GLU A 240 6.87 -9.84 -3.15
N VAL A 241 6.69 -8.57 -2.79
CA VAL A 241 5.59 -7.75 -3.28
C VAL A 241 6.12 -6.52 -4.01
N THR A 242 6.88 -5.66 -3.32
CA THR A 242 7.30 -4.36 -3.88
C THR A 242 8.15 -4.56 -5.13
N SER A 243 9.29 -5.23 -5.01
CA SER A 243 10.18 -5.48 -6.15
C SER A 243 9.59 -6.47 -7.15
N GLU A 244 8.83 -7.46 -6.68
CA GLU A 244 8.22 -8.45 -7.55
C GLU A 244 7.15 -7.85 -8.47
N ARG A 245 6.40 -6.83 -8.02
CA ARG A 245 5.47 -6.11 -8.89
C ARG A 245 6.22 -5.49 -10.07
N ILE A 246 7.34 -4.80 -9.81
CA ILE A 246 8.15 -4.17 -10.85
C ILE A 246 8.73 -5.23 -11.80
N ARG A 247 9.25 -6.35 -11.27
CA ARG A 247 9.71 -7.47 -12.10
C ARG A 247 8.62 -8.04 -13.00
N ARG A 248 7.40 -8.19 -12.48
CA ARG A 248 6.27 -8.72 -13.26
C ARG A 248 5.85 -7.73 -14.33
N LEU A 249 5.74 -6.44 -14.01
CA LEU A 249 5.43 -5.41 -14.99
C LEU A 249 6.46 -5.40 -16.13
N ASN A 250 7.76 -5.49 -15.82
CA ASN A 250 8.83 -5.59 -16.83
C ASN A 250 8.76 -6.85 -17.71
N ARG A 251 8.03 -7.89 -17.31
CA ARG A 251 7.91 -9.17 -18.05
C ARG A 251 6.62 -9.28 -18.85
N LEU A 252 5.69 -8.34 -18.69
CA LEU A 252 4.45 -8.35 -19.46
C LEU A 252 4.76 -7.87 -20.88
N GLU A 253 4.57 -8.75 -21.86
CA GLU A 253 4.79 -8.43 -23.28
C GLU A 253 3.49 -8.14 -24.04
N GLU A 254 2.34 -8.39 -23.40
CA GLU A 254 1.02 -8.24 -24.01
C GLU A 254 0.07 -7.40 -23.14
N GLY A 255 -0.87 -6.74 -23.80
CA GLY A 255 -1.92 -5.94 -23.15
C GLY A 255 -1.45 -4.56 -22.68
N LYS A 256 -2.20 -3.96 -21.75
CA LYS A 256 -2.05 -2.56 -21.33
C LYS A 256 -0.71 -2.21 -20.65
N HIS A 257 0.12 -3.21 -20.36
CA HIS A 257 1.38 -3.06 -19.65
C HIS A 257 2.60 -3.48 -20.49
N ALA A 258 2.40 -3.84 -21.77
CA ALA A 258 3.44 -4.37 -22.64
C ALA A 258 4.64 -3.43 -22.83
N GLU A 259 4.39 -2.12 -22.78
CA GLU A 259 5.41 -1.09 -23.01
C GLU A 259 6.11 -0.64 -21.71
N LEU A 260 5.71 -1.19 -20.56
CA LEU A 260 6.26 -0.78 -19.28
C LEU A 260 7.61 -1.45 -19.02
N SER A 261 8.63 -0.63 -18.77
CA SER A 261 9.96 -1.12 -18.43
C SER A 261 10.66 -0.16 -17.46
N ALA A 262 11.28 -0.72 -16.42
CA ALA A 262 12.15 0.01 -15.51
C ALA A 262 13.32 -0.86 -15.07
N GLY A 263 14.54 -0.43 -15.38
CA GLY A 263 15.74 -0.96 -14.72
C GLY A 263 15.76 -0.54 -13.26
N PHE A 264 16.01 -1.47 -12.34
CA PHE A 264 16.11 -1.15 -10.92
C PHE A 264 17.14 -2.04 -10.21
N ALA A 265 17.73 -1.50 -9.15
CA ALA A 265 18.55 -2.24 -8.20
C ALA A 265 17.75 -2.55 -6.94
N TYR A 266 17.90 -3.76 -6.39
CA TYR A 266 17.32 -4.14 -5.11
C TYR A 266 18.39 -4.08 -4.02
N LEU A 267 18.25 -3.12 -3.11
CA LEU A 267 19.18 -2.88 -2.03
C LEU A 267 18.55 -3.27 -0.68
N ARG A 268 19.39 -3.64 0.29
CA ARG A 268 18.98 -3.93 1.67
C ARG A 268 19.87 -3.14 2.62
N MET A 269 19.28 -2.68 3.71
CA MET A 269 20.06 -2.18 4.83
C MET A 269 20.67 -3.34 5.60
N ARG A 270 21.88 -3.12 6.11
CA ARG A 270 22.56 -3.98 7.07
C ARG A 270 22.59 -3.23 8.40
N GLU A 271 22.30 -3.94 9.48
CA GLU A 271 22.47 -3.43 10.83
C GLU A 271 23.94 -3.57 11.23
N VAL A 272 24.46 -2.54 11.88
CA VAL A 272 25.84 -2.50 12.36
C VAL A 272 25.79 -2.13 13.83
N GLU A 273 26.35 -2.97 14.69
CA GLU A 273 26.41 -2.72 16.12
C GLU A 273 27.37 -1.57 16.42
N PHE A 274 27.05 -0.75 17.42
CA PHE A 274 27.87 0.40 17.79
C PHE A 274 29.25 0.01 18.34
N GLU A 275 29.35 -1.19 18.92
CA GLU A 275 30.59 -1.81 19.35
C GLU A 275 31.52 -2.14 18.17
N ASP A 276 30.94 -2.45 17.00
CA ASP A 276 31.64 -3.03 15.85
C ASP A 276 31.87 -2.04 14.69
N LEU A 277 31.50 -0.76 14.86
CA LEU A 277 31.66 0.28 13.83
C LEU A 277 33.05 0.30 13.16
N ASP A 278 34.13 0.11 13.95
CA ASP A 278 35.51 0.18 13.45
C ASP A 278 35.89 -1.01 12.55
N TYR A 279 35.11 -2.10 12.57
CA TYR A 279 35.35 -3.32 11.80
C TYR A 279 34.34 -3.50 10.67
N ASP A 280 33.10 -3.13 10.93
CA ASP A 280 31.96 -3.44 10.08
C ASP A 280 31.58 -2.31 9.13
N VAL A 281 32.11 -1.09 9.31
CA VAL A 281 31.86 0.04 8.41
C VAL A 281 33.06 0.24 7.49
N GLU A 282 32.82 0.19 6.19
CA GLU A 282 33.85 0.39 5.19
C GLU A 282 34.18 1.89 5.02
N PRO A 283 35.42 2.25 4.65
CA PRO A 283 35.83 3.64 4.43
C PRO A 283 34.89 4.42 3.47
N GLN A 284 34.40 3.77 2.42
CA GLN A 284 33.45 4.36 1.47
C GLN A 284 32.08 4.68 2.09
N GLU A 285 31.64 3.87 3.05
CA GLU A 285 30.39 4.08 3.80
C GLU A 285 30.54 5.27 4.75
N VAL A 286 31.70 5.37 5.43
CA VAL A 286 32.05 6.54 6.25
C VAL A 286 32.04 7.80 5.40
N TRP A 287 32.72 7.78 4.24
CA TRP A 287 32.82 8.93 3.36
C TRP A 287 31.45 9.45 2.93
N SER A 288 30.60 8.55 2.44
CA SER A 288 29.23 8.88 2.05
C SER A 288 28.41 9.42 3.23
N ALA A 289 28.58 8.84 4.41
CA ALA A 289 27.86 9.25 5.61
C ALA A 289 28.28 10.66 6.07
N VAL A 290 29.58 10.97 6.07
CA VAL A 290 30.06 12.30 6.50
C VAL A 290 29.68 13.37 5.50
N GLU A 291 29.74 13.11 4.18
CA GLU A 291 29.24 14.05 3.17
C GLU A 291 27.75 14.33 3.38
N ALA A 292 26.94 13.29 3.59
CA ALA A 292 25.51 13.43 3.87
C ALA A 292 25.24 14.24 5.16
N MET A 293 26.03 14.05 6.22
CA MET A 293 25.89 14.80 7.48
C MET A 293 26.18 16.29 7.32
N HIS A 294 27.02 16.67 6.36
CA HIS A 294 27.31 18.05 6.01
C HIS A 294 26.41 18.60 4.89
N GLY A 295 25.46 17.80 4.39
CA GLY A 295 24.57 18.20 3.30
C GLY A 295 25.28 18.37 1.95
N LEU A 296 26.44 17.73 1.78
CA LEU A 296 27.22 17.79 0.55
C LEU A 296 26.71 16.79 -0.48
N PRO A 297 26.89 17.08 -1.79
CA PRO A 297 26.74 16.07 -2.84
C PRO A 297 27.65 14.88 -2.57
N LEU A 298 27.13 13.66 -2.71
CA LEU A 298 27.91 12.45 -2.50
C LEU A 298 28.91 12.24 -3.64
N THR A 299 30.14 11.94 -3.28
CA THR A 299 31.24 11.66 -4.21
C THR A 299 31.72 10.22 -4.09
N VAL A 300 32.41 9.72 -5.12
CA VAL A 300 32.97 8.37 -5.09
C VAL A 300 34.20 8.38 -4.21
N PHE A 301 34.25 7.46 -3.24
CA PHE A 301 35.43 7.24 -2.43
C PHE A 301 36.56 6.65 -3.28
N ASP A 302 37.72 7.30 -3.29
CA ASP A 302 38.95 6.81 -3.89
C ASP A 302 39.76 6.03 -2.85
N ALA A 303 39.86 4.71 -3.03
CA ALA A 303 40.58 3.81 -2.14
C ALA A 303 42.11 3.86 -2.31
N ASP A 304 42.59 4.38 -3.44
CA ASP A 304 44.02 4.53 -3.74
C ASP A 304 44.56 5.90 -3.27
N ALA A 305 43.66 6.86 -3.00
CA ALA A 305 44.04 8.16 -2.46
C ALA A 305 44.46 8.09 -0.98
N PRO A 306 45.45 8.89 -0.55
CA PRO A 306 45.89 8.94 0.85
C PRO A 306 44.79 9.46 1.79
N PHE A 307 43.88 10.28 1.28
CA PHE A 307 42.68 10.78 1.93
C PHE A 307 41.66 11.18 0.87
N ASN A 308 40.39 11.27 1.25
CA ASN A 308 39.34 11.82 0.41
C ASN A 308 38.96 13.22 0.90
N ALA A 309 38.74 14.14 -0.02
CA ALA A 309 38.39 15.52 0.31
C ALA A 309 37.29 16.06 -0.62
N HIS A 310 36.38 16.83 -0.03
CA HIS A 310 35.35 17.58 -0.72
C HIS A 310 35.61 19.06 -0.43
N GLU A 311 36.13 19.77 -1.42
CA GLU A 311 36.43 21.20 -1.33
C GLU A 311 35.26 22.02 -1.89
N GLY A 312 34.56 22.73 -1.01
CA GLY A 312 33.51 23.68 -1.39
C GLY A 312 33.88 25.12 -1.01
N ASP A 313 33.03 26.07 -1.41
CA ASP A 313 33.22 27.48 -1.08
C ASP A 313 33.00 27.77 0.42
N GLU A 314 32.12 27.01 1.08
CA GLU A 314 31.74 27.22 2.48
C GLU A 314 32.56 26.40 3.48
N LEU A 315 33.02 25.21 3.09
CA LEU A 315 33.79 24.31 3.95
C LEU A 315 34.68 23.37 3.13
N THR A 316 35.69 22.80 3.79
CA THR A 316 36.38 21.60 3.31
C THR A 316 36.03 20.43 4.21
N LEU A 317 35.58 19.33 3.62
CA LEU A 317 35.42 18.06 4.32
C LEU A 317 36.55 17.12 3.92
N VAL A 318 37.19 16.49 4.90
CA VAL A 318 38.25 15.51 4.68
C VAL A 318 37.95 14.24 5.46
N PHE A 319 38.12 13.10 4.83
CA PHE A 319 38.17 11.81 5.49
C PHE A 319 39.52 11.14 5.26
N ALA A 320 40.20 10.85 6.37
CA ALA A 320 41.50 10.23 6.40
C ALA A 320 41.41 8.88 7.14
N ASP A 321 41.28 7.81 6.37
CA ASP A 321 41.31 6.44 6.90
C ASP A 321 42.68 6.12 7.52
N LYS A 322 43.76 6.54 6.83
CA LYS A 322 45.15 6.37 7.25
C LYS A 322 45.91 7.69 7.12
N PRO A 323 45.95 8.51 8.18
CA PRO A 323 46.63 9.80 8.14
C PRO A 323 48.11 9.65 7.79
N ASP A 324 48.59 10.42 6.82
CA ASP A 324 49.97 10.37 6.34
C ASP A 324 50.57 11.79 6.12
N GLN A 325 51.78 11.84 5.57
CA GLN A 325 52.44 13.11 5.28
C GLN A 325 51.73 13.92 4.19
N ALA A 326 51.05 13.27 3.23
CA ALA A 326 50.31 13.97 2.18
C ALA A 326 49.11 14.72 2.76
N LEU A 327 48.37 14.09 3.68
CA LEU A 327 47.30 14.76 4.43
C LEU A 327 47.83 15.97 5.21
N ARG A 328 48.96 15.83 5.90
CA ARG A 328 49.56 16.94 6.66
C ARG A 328 49.84 18.16 5.78
N VAL A 329 50.52 17.94 4.64
CA VAL A 329 50.84 19.01 3.69
C VAL A 329 49.57 19.66 3.13
N PHE A 330 48.53 18.86 2.83
CA PHE A 330 47.25 19.37 2.37
C PHE A 330 46.55 20.26 3.40
N LEU A 331 46.62 19.90 4.69
CA LEU A 331 45.99 20.65 5.78
C LEU A 331 46.75 21.94 6.10
N GLU A 332 48.09 21.95 6.02
CA GLU A 332 48.93 23.13 6.28
C GLU A 332 48.68 24.29 5.29
N VAL A 333 48.23 23.99 4.07
CA VAL A 333 47.99 24.98 3.01
C VAL A 333 46.53 25.43 2.88
N GLN A 334 45.64 24.97 3.77
CA GLN A 334 44.22 25.36 3.70
C GLN A 334 44.03 26.86 3.97
N PRO A 335 43.13 27.53 3.22
CA PRO A 335 42.94 28.98 3.33
C PRO A 335 42.35 29.38 4.68
N ALA A 336 42.92 30.42 5.28
CA ALA A 336 42.40 31.03 6.50
C ALA A 336 41.02 31.65 6.22
N GLY A 337 39.99 31.17 6.92
CA GLY A 337 38.61 31.68 6.82
C GLY A 337 37.57 30.66 6.35
N ARG A 338 37.99 29.45 5.96
CA ARG A 338 37.08 28.33 5.65
C ARG A 338 37.22 27.24 6.72
N PRO A 339 36.12 26.79 7.36
CA PRO A 339 36.18 25.66 8.28
C PRO A 339 36.58 24.38 7.53
N VAL A 340 37.48 23.62 8.12
CA VAL A 340 37.95 22.34 7.60
C VAL A 340 37.60 21.25 8.59
N PHE A 341 36.73 20.32 8.22
CA PHE A 341 36.34 19.20 9.07
C PHE A 341 37.12 17.96 8.65
N VAL A 342 37.93 17.43 9.55
CA VAL A 342 38.76 16.24 9.29
C VAL A 342 38.25 15.08 10.12
N TYR A 343 37.79 14.05 9.43
CA TYR A 343 37.31 12.80 10.01
C TYR A 343 38.38 11.73 9.93
N ALA A 344 38.68 11.09 11.05
CA ALA A 344 39.58 9.94 11.11
C ALA A 344 39.10 8.94 12.16
N TRP A 345 39.43 7.66 11.98
CA TRP A 345 39.20 6.64 13.02
C TRP A 345 40.05 6.92 14.26
N THR A 346 41.30 7.35 14.07
CA THR A 346 42.27 7.63 15.13
C THR A 346 42.84 9.05 15.03
N PRO A 347 42.06 10.10 15.36
CA PRO A 347 42.48 11.50 15.20
C PRO A 347 43.64 11.90 16.12
N GLY A 348 44.03 11.07 17.09
CA GLY A 348 45.13 11.34 18.04
C GLY A 348 46.45 11.68 17.34
N ALA A 349 46.82 10.96 16.28
CA ALA A 349 48.06 11.22 15.54
C ALA A 349 48.05 12.57 14.82
N ILE A 350 46.88 13.03 14.37
CA ILE A 350 46.72 14.32 13.69
C ILE A 350 46.74 15.48 14.68
N ARG A 351 46.26 15.27 15.91
CA ARG A 351 46.26 16.31 16.97
C ARG A 351 47.67 16.73 17.40
N GLU A 352 48.68 15.91 17.15
CA GLU A 352 50.08 16.24 17.41
C GLU A 352 50.67 17.16 16.34
N TRP A 353 49.97 17.38 15.22
CA TRP A 353 50.41 18.28 14.16
C TRP A 353 50.07 19.72 14.50
N ASP A 354 51.02 20.62 14.22
CA ASP A 354 50.83 22.07 14.37
C ASP A 354 49.98 22.60 13.21
N LEU A 355 48.67 22.55 13.37
CA LEU A 355 47.66 22.83 12.36
C LEU A 355 46.88 24.12 12.68
N PRO A 356 46.39 24.86 11.65
CA PRO A 356 45.52 26.03 11.86
C PRO A 356 44.28 25.76 12.72
N ASP A 357 43.89 26.72 13.55
CA ASP A 357 42.68 26.66 14.41
C ASP A 357 41.36 26.49 13.63
N THR A 358 41.37 26.72 12.32
CA THR A 358 40.22 26.50 11.42
C THR A 358 39.94 25.03 11.14
N ILE A 359 40.84 24.12 11.55
CA ILE A 359 40.71 22.68 11.36
C ILE A 359 40.06 22.04 12.60
N GLU A 360 38.90 21.43 12.39
CA GLU A 360 38.18 20.67 13.40
C GLU A 360 38.37 19.17 13.18
N LEU A 361 39.04 18.52 14.13
CA LEU A 361 39.28 17.07 14.11
C LEU A 361 38.14 16.31 14.79
N ARG A 362 37.51 15.40 14.05
CA ARG A 362 36.39 14.57 14.51
C ARG A 362 36.74 13.09 14.44
N ALA A 363 36.47 12.37 15.53
CA ALA A 363 36.58 10.92 15.54
C ALA A 363 35.35 10.32 14.83
N VAL A 364 35.57 9.50 13.79
CA VAL A 364 34.49 8.87 13.03
C VAL A 364 33.53 8.13 13.96
N ARG A 365 34.07 7.29 14.84
CA ARG A 365 33.29 6.49 15.79
C ARG A 365 32.35 7.33 16.64
N GLU A 366 32.85 8.41 17.23
CA GLU A 366 32.06 9.26 18.13
C GLU A 366 30.97 10.01 17.37
N VAL A 367 31.27 10.52 16.17
CA VAL A 367 30.27 11.21 15.36
C VAL A 367 29.17 10.26 14.90
N LEU A 368 29.52 9.06 14.42
CA LEU A 368 28.54 8.06 13.99
C LEU A 368 27.67 7.62 15.18
N LYS A 369 28.26 7.31 16.34
CA LYS A 369 27.50 6.98 17.55
C LYS A 369 26.54 8.11 17.95
N GLN A 370 27.04 9.33 18.08
CA GLN A 370 26.21 10.48 18.49
C GLN A 370 25.06 10.74 17.51
N ARG A 371 25.27 10.48 16.21
CA ARG A 371 24.26 10.70 15.18
C ARG A 371 23.16 9.64 15.20
N PHE A 372 23.52 8.37 15.39
CA PHE A 372 22.60 7.24 15.18
C PHE A 372 22.06 6.61 16.47
N GLN A 373 22.65 6.89 17.64
CA GLN A 373 22.21 6.35 18.93
C GLN A 373 21.09 7.17 19.61
N GLN A 374 20.38 8.04 18.87
CA GLN A 374 19.38 8.98 19.42
C GLN A 374 18.10 8.31 19.93
#